data_AF-A0A3R9W6N8-F1
#
_entry.id   AF-A0A3R9W6N8-F1
#
_cell.length_a   1.000
_cell.length_b   1.000
_cell.length_c   1.000
_cell.angle_alpha   90.00
_cell.angle_beta   90.00
_cell.angle_gamma   90.00
#
_symmetry.space_group_name_H-M   'P 1'
#
loop_
_entity.id
_entity.type
_entity.pdbx_description
1 polymer ?
#
loop_
_entity_poly.entity_id
_entity_poly.type
_entity_poly.pdbx_seq_one_letter_code
_entity_poly.pdbx_strand_id
1 'polypeptide(L)'
;MTDMTAETAEPETLRAVLHDLRAVDGAVYAAVAATPTPTLDTALRRLSTAANHSKISFGVAAALALVPGRPRRAALAGAGAIAVASASANLLGKRLVRRPRPDREAARVVVSRQVPMPESASFPSGHTASAVAFAAAVGVVMPGVAVPLGALAVAVGYSRVHTGVHYPGDVVAGAVLGVASAAVSLTALNWLTAKEK
;
A
#
# COMPACT_ATOMS: atom_id res chain seq x y z
N MET A 1 -31.49 9.15 -38.68
CA MET A 1 -31.25 10.45 -37.99
C MET A 1 -32.25 10.46 -36.84
N THR A 2 -31.90 10.11 -35.60
CA THR A 2 -30.71 10.51 -34.86
C THR A 2 -30.31 9.39 -33.89
N ASP A 3 -29.00 9.17 -33.85
CA ASP A 3 -28.24 8.40 -32.87
C ASP A 3 -28.43 8.99 -31.47
N MET A 4 -28.74 8.17 -30.46
CA MET A 4 -28.79 8.65 -29.06
C MET A 4 -28.32 7.55 -28.12
N THR A 5 -27.00 7.51 -27.98
CA THR A 5 -26.26 7.26 -26.73
C THR A 5 -26.58 5.96 -26.01
N ALA A 6 -25.78 4.93 -26.32
CA ALA A 6 -25.46 3.87 -25.37
C ALA A 6 -24.69 4.48 -24.17
N GLU A 7 -25.43 5.12 -23.27
CA GLU A 7 -24.95 5.49 -21.95
C GLU A 7 -24.84 4.19 -21.16
N THR A 8 -23.61 3.72 -20.95
CA THR A 8 -23.31 2.50 -20.18
C THR A 8 -23.70 2.71 -18.72
N ALA A 9 -24.98 2.55 -18.41
CA ALA A 9 -25.49 2.52 -17.05
C ALA A 9 -24.91 1.29 -16.35
N GLU A 10 -23.97 1.48 -15.44
CA GLU A 10 -23.63 0.43 -14.48
C GLU A 10 -24.92 -0.10 -13.85
N PRO A 11 -25.11 -1.43 -13.79
CA PRO A 11 -26.35 -2.02 -13.27
C PRO A 11 -26.61 -1.50 -11.85
N GLU A 12 -27.84 -1.11 -11.53
CA GLU A 12 -28.20 -0.49 -10.23
C GLU A 12 -27.67 -1.28 -9.03
N THR A 13 -27.62 -2.61 -9.16
CA THR A 13 -27.02 -3.54 -8.20
C THR A 13 -25.53 -3.26 -7.91
N LEU A 14 -24.73 -2.97 -8.93
CA LEU A 14 -23.30 -2.65 -8.75
C LEU A 14 -23.12 -1.36 -7.97
N ARG A 15 -23.92 -0.32 -8.28
CA ARG A 15 -23.88 0.95 -7.54
C ARG A 15 -24.26 0.77 -6.08
N ALA A 16 -25.29 -0.04 -5.80
CA ALA A 16 -25.69 -0.38 -4.43
C ALA A 16 -24.57 -1.11 -3.67
N VAL A 17 -23.98 -2.13 -4.27
CA VAL A 17 -22.85 -2.87 -3.65
C VAL A 17 -21.66 -1.95 -3.38
N LEU A 18 -21.28 -1.09 -4.33
CA LEU A 18 -20.18 -0.13 -4.13
C LEU A 18 -20.48 0.88 -3.03
N HIS A 19 -21.73 1.30 -2.90
CA HIS A 19 -22.18 2.16 -1.81
C HIS A 19 -22.01 1.46 -0.45
N ASP A 20 -22.50 0.21 -0.34
CA ASP A 20 -22.40 -0.56 0.90
C ASP A 20 -20.95 -0.84 1.30
N LEU A 21 -20.09 -1.18 0.33
CA LEU A 21 -18.66 -1.36 0.57
C LEU A 21 -18.00 -0.08 1.08
N ARG A 22 -18.36 1.10 0.54
CA ARG A 22 -17.85 2.39 1.02
C ARG A 22 -18.35 2.71 2.43
N ALA A 23 -19.60 2.37 2.73
CA ALA A 23 -20.17 2.56 4.07
C ALA A 23 -19.46 1.69 5.11
N VAL A 24 -19.22 0.41 4.81
CA VAL A 24 -18.46 -0.51 5.67
C VAL A 24 -17.02 -0.02 5.85
N ASP A 25 -16.34 0.39 4.77
CA ASP A 25 -14.97 0.90 4.83
C ASP A 25 -14.86 2.17 5.69
N GLY A 26 -15.85 3.07 5.57
CA GLY A 26 -15.99 4.25 6.42
C GLY A 26 -16.27 3.92 7.89
N ALA A 27 -17.14 2.94 8.16
CA ALA A 27 -17.47 2.51 9.53
C ALA A 27 -16.26 1.89 10.24
N VAL A 28 -15.49 1.03 9.55
CA VAL A 28 -14.26 0.46 10.09
C VAL A 28 -13.24 1.56 10.37
N TYR A 29 -13.09 2.52 9.45
CA TYR A 29 -12.23 3.68 9.68
C TYR A 29 -12.68 4.49 10.91
N ALA A 30 -13.97 4.80 11.03
CA ALA A 30 -14.52 5.55 12.14
C ALA A 30 -14.31 4.84 13.49
N ALA A 31 -14.46 3.51 13.53
CA ALA A 31 -14.17 2.72 14.72
C ALA A 31 -12.70 2.85 15.15
N VAL A 32 -11.76 2.72 14.20
CA VAL A 32 -10.33 2.93 14.49
C VAL A 32 -10.07 4.38 14.94
N ALA A 33 -10.69 5.35 14.26
CA ALA A 33 -10.54 6.78 14.55
C ALA A 33 -11.02 7.16 15.96
N ALA A 34 -12.13 6.58 16.41
CA ALA A 34 -12.74 6.85 17.71
C ALA A 34 -12.12 6.07 18.87
N THR A 35 -11.36 5.00 18.61
CA THR A 35 -10.77 4.16 19.67
C THR A 35 -9.52 4.81 20.27
N PRO A 36 -9.49 5.09 21.59
CA PRO A 36 -8.31 5.62 22.27
C PRO A 36 -7.21 4.56 22.40
N THR A 37 -6.01 4.88 21.92
CA THR A 37 -4.86 3.95 21.89
C THR A 37 -3.55 4.65 22.26
N PRO A 38 -3.47 5.36 23.41
CA PRO A 38 -2.36 6.25 23.71
C PRO A 38 -0.99 5.54 23.72
N THR A 39 -0.96 4.27 24.11
CA THR A 39 0.25 3.43 24.13
C THR A 39 0.78 3.09 22.73
N LEU A 40 -0.09 3.04 21.72
CA LEU A 40 0.27 2.68 20.33
C LEU A 40 0.51 3.91 19.46
N ASP A 41 -0.13 5.03 19.78
CA ASP A 41 -0.16 6.23 18.96
C ASP A 41 1.21 6.73 18.55
N THR A 42 2.15 6.79 19.50
CA THR A 42 3.50 7.26 19.21
C THR A 42 4.29 6.28 18.34
N ALA A 43 4.17 4.98 18.60
CA ALA A 43 4.87 3.96 17.81
C ALA A 43 4.34 3.93 16.37
N LEU A 44 3.02 3.95 16.19
CA LEU A 44 2.38 3.90 14.86
C LEU A 44 2.58 5.19 14.08
N ARG A 45 2.57 6.35 14.73
CA ARG A 45 2.93 7.62 14.09
C ARG A 45 4.38 7.60 13.59
N ARG A 46 5.32 7.13 14.42
CA ARG A 46 6.73 7.00 14.04
C ARG A 46 6.92 6.00 12.90
N LEU A 47 6.25 4.86 12.95
CA LEU A 47 6.28 3.86 11.88
C LEU A 47 5.75 4.44 10.56
N SER A 48 4.62 5.14 10.61
CA SER A 48 4.01 5.80 9.45
C SER A 48 4.97 6.83 8.82
N THR A 49 5.67 7.62 9.64
CA THR A 49 6.69 8.58 9.17
C THR A 49 7.95 7.88 8.64
N ALA A 50 8.42 6.83 9.30
CA ALA A 50 9.59 6.07 8.87
C ALA A 50 9.33 5.32 7.55
N ALA A 51 8.10 4.91 7.28
CA ALA A 51 7.69 4.30 6.02
C ALA A 51 7.66 5.29 4.83
N ASN A 52 7.76 6.60 5.07
CA ASN A 52 7.77 7.59 3.99
C ASN A 52 8.91 7.32 3.00
N HIS A 53 8.62 7.45 1.71
CA HIS A 53 9.56 7.20 0.62
C HIS A 53 10.18 5.79 0.64
N SER A 54 9.49 4.82 1.25
CA SER A 54 9.95 3.43 1.37
C SER A 54 11.30 3.30 2.09
N LYS A 55 11.66 4.25 2.98
CA LYS A 55 12.99 4.27 3.65
C LYS A 55 13.31 2.98 4.40
N ILE A 56 12.33 2.41 5.11
CA ILE A 56 12.52 1.14 5.84
C ILE A 56 12.90 0.03 4.86
N SER A 57 12.12 -0.13 3.79
CA SER A 57 12.35 -1.16 2.78
C SER A 57 13.69 -0.97 2.06
N PHE A 58 14.05 0.26 1.70
CA PHE A 58 15.36 0.54 1.08
C PHE A 58 16.53 0.34 2.04
N GLY A 59 16.36 0.61 3.33
CA GLY A 59 17.36 0.29 4.36
C GLY A 59 17.62 -1.22 4.44
N VAL A 60 16.55 -2.03 4.46
CA VAL A 60 16.67 -3.49 4.42
C VAL A 60 17.28 -3.96 3.10
N ALA A 61 16.86 -3.41 1.96
CA ALA A 61 17.43 -3.73 0.65
C ALA A 61 18.93 -3.45 0.60
N ALA A 62 19.36 -2.28 1.10
CA ALA A 62 20.77 -1.91 1.15
C ALA A 62 21.58 -2.89 2.00
N ALA A 63 21.09 -3.28 3.17
CA ALA A 63 21.74 -4.27 4.03
C ALA A 63 21.85 -5.64 3.34
N LEU A 64 20.77 -6.10 2.67
CA LEU A 64 20.78 -7.35 1.92
C LEU A 64 21.73 -7.31 0.70
N ALA A 65 21.89 -6.15 0.06
CA ALA A 65 22.74 -5.99 -1.11
C ALA A 65 24.25 -6.16 -0.81
N LEU A 66 24.65 -5.94 0.45
CA LEU A 66 26.04 -6.13 0.91
C LEU A 66 26.49 -7.58 0.83
N VAL A 67 25.57 -8.54 0.92
CA VAL A 67 25.89 -9.98 0.90
C VAL A 67 25.62 -10.55 -0.50
N PRO A 68 26.65 -11.06 -1.22
CA PRO A 68 26.49 -11.64 -2.54
C PRO A 68 25.52 -12.83 -2.59
N GLY A 69 25.07 -13.16 -3.80
CA GLY A 69 24.20 -14.32 -4.04
C GLY A 69 22.74 -14.06 -3.68
N ARG A 70 22.16 -14.93 -2.86
CA ARG A 70 20.72 -14.94 -2.54
C ARG A 70 20.23 -13.63 -1.89
N PRO A 71 20.92 -13.00 -0.92
CA PRO A 71 20.49 -11.74 -0.31
C PRO A 71 20.51 -10.57 -1.31
N ARG A 72 21.58 -10.40 -2.08
CA ARG A 72 21.64 -9.37 -3.14
C ARG A 72 20.53 -9.53 -4.17
N ARG A 73 20.23 -10.77 -4.60
CA ARG A 73 19.08 -11.03 -5.50
C ARG A 73 17.76 -10.63 -4.86
N ALA A 74 17.57 -10.90 -3.56
CA ALA A 74 16.37 -10.48 -2.83
C ALA A 74 16.26 -8.96 -2.75
N ALA A 75 17.38 -8.25 -2.52
CA ALA A 75 17.44 -6.80 -2.54
C ALA A 75 17.02 -6.21 -3.89
N LEU A 76 17.53 -6.76 -5.00
CA LEU A 76 17.18 -6.33 -6.36
C LEU A 76 15.71 -6.59 -6.67
N ALA A 77 15.21 -7.78 -6.36
CA ALA A 77 13.80 -8.13 -6.52
C ALA A 77 12.89 -7.19 -5.71
N GLY A 78 13.23 -6.94 -4.43
CA GLY A 78 12.50 -6.03 -3.56
C GLY A 78 12.52 -4.58 -4.04
N ALA A 79 13.68 -4.06 -4.45
CA ALA A 79 13.80 -2.70 -4.98
C ALA A 79 13.03 -2.52 -6.29
N GLY A 80 13.12 -3.49 -7.20
CA GLY A 80 12.32 -3.52 -8.44
C GLY A 80 10.82 -3.55 -8.14
N ALA A 81 10.39 -4.31 -7.13
CA ALA A 81 8.99 -4.42 -6.75
C ALA A 81 8.45 -3.09 -6.19
N ILE A 82 9.24 -2.38 -5.37
CA ILE A 82 8.91 -1.03 -4.89
C ILE A 82 8.75 -0.06 -6.06
N ALA A 83 9.65 -0.11 -7.04
CA ALA A 83 9.60 0.77 -8.20
C ALA A 83 8.32 0.54 -9.01
N VAL A 84 7.98 -0.72 -9.31
CA VAL A 84 6.75 -1.10 -10.01
C VAL A 84 5.50 -0.66 -9.23
N ALA A 85 5.47 -0.92 -7.91
CA ALA A 85 4.33 -0.55 -7.07
C ALA A 85 4.15 0.98 -7.00
N SER A 86 5.25 1.72 -6.83
CA SER A 86 5.22 3.18 -6.73
C SER A 86 4.81 3.83 -8.05
N ALA A 87 5.32 3.34 -9.17
CA ALA A 87 4.92 3.81 -10.50
C ALA A 87 3.43 3.53 -10.74
N SER A 88 2.99 2.30 -10.49
CA SER A 88 1.59 1.90 -10.71
C SER A 88 0.61 2.68 -9.82
N ALA A 89 0.94 2.88 -8.54
CA ALA A 89 0.08 3.62 -7.62
C ALA A 89 -0.03 5.10 -8.01
N ASN A 90 1.09 5.76 -8.36
CA ASN A 90 1.10 7.19 -8.61
C ASN A 90 0.69 7.57 -10.04
N LEU A 91 1.03 6.76 -11.04
CA LEU A 91 0.74 7.06 -12.45
C LEU A 91 -0.63 6.54 -12.89
N LEU A 92 -1.06 5.39 -12.37
CA LEU A 92 -2.33 4.76 -12.75
C LEU A 92 -3.36 4.94 -11.63
N GLY A 93 -3.10 4.37 -10.46
CA GLY A 93 -4.09 4.29 -9.37
C GLY A 93 -4.69 5.64 -8.98
N LYS A 94 -3.83 6.61 -8.63
CA LYS A 94 -4.27 7.94 -8.18
C LYS A 94 -4.90 8.80 -9.28
N ARG A 95 -4.64 8.51 -10.56
CA ARG A 95 -5.24 9.24 -11.68
C ARG A 95 -6.61 8.66 -12.05
N LEU A 96 -6.76 7.34 -11.94
CA LEU A 96 -7.98 6.62 -12.27
C LEU A 96 -9.05 6.75 -11.17
N VAL A 97 -8.65 6.71 -9.89
CA VAL A 97 -9.59 6.77 -8.77
C VAL A 97 -9.27 7.98 -7.89
N ARG A 98 -10.01 9.07 -8.10
CA ARG A 98 -9.92 10.29 -7.29
C ARG A 98 -10.74 10.17 -6.01
N ARG A 99 -10.44 9.15 -5.21
CA ARG A 99 -11.07 8.99 -3.89
C ARG A 99 -10.55 10.09 -2.94
N PRO A 100 -11.44 10.83 -2.24
CA PRO A 100 -11.02 11.75 -1.19
C PRO A 100 -10.40 10.99 -0.01
N ARG A 101 -9.50 11.66 0.71
CA ARG A 101 -8.91 11.14 1.96
C ARG A 101 -9.98 11.08 3.07
N PRO A 102 -9.80 10.26 4.11
CA PRO A 102 -10.66 10.31 5.28
C PRO A 102 -10.65 11.70 5.93
N ASP A 103 -11.83 12.17 6.32
CA ASP A 103 -11.98 13.39 7.11
C ASP A 103 -11.65 13.07 8.58
N ARG A 104 -10.49 13.55 9.02
CA ARG A 104 -9.99 13.32 10.39
C ARG A 104 -10.77 14.09 11.43
N GLU A 105 -11.30 15.26 11.07
CA GLU A 105 -12.02 16.13 12.00
C GLU A 105 -13.40 15.54 12.26
N ALA A 106 -14.12 15.18 11.20
CA ALA A 106 -15.41 14.50 11.30
C ALA A 106 -15.29 13.15 12.05
N ALA A 107 -14.23 12.38 11.79
CA ALA A 107 -13.98 11.11 12.47
C ALA A 107 -13.31 11.24 13.86
N ARG A 108 -13.03 12.48 14.32
CA ARG A 108 -12.44 12.78 15.63
C ARG A 108 -11.12 12.06 15.90
N VAL A 109 -10.26 11.95 14.88
CA VAL A 109 -8.94 11.34 15.03
C VAL A 109 -8.08 12.16 16.00
N VAL A 110 -7.60 11.52 17.07
CA VAL A 110 -6.72 12.13 18.08
C VAL A 110 -5.53 12.86 17.43
N VAL A 111 -5.33 14.13 17.76
CA VAL A 111 -4.29 14.99 17.14
C VAL A 111 -2.87 14.42 17.31
N SER A 112 -2.58 13.85 18.47
CA SER A 112 -1.24 13.34 18.82
C SER A 112 -0.75 12.18 17.93
N ARG A 113 -1.65 11.46 17.25
CA ARG A 113 -1.28 10.36 16.32
C ARG A 113 -1.33 10.77 14.85
N GLN A 114 -1.70 12.01 14.52
CA GLN A 114 -1.77 12.43 13.13
C GLN A 114 -0.38 12.58 12.49
N VAL A 115 -0.33 12.38 11.19
CA VAL A 115 0.82 12.69 10.31
C VAL A 115 0.40 13.76 9.29
N PRO A 116 1.31 14.48 8.62
CA PRO A 116 0.94 15.41 7.55
C PRO A 116 0.01 14.76 6.52
N MET A 117 -1.10 15.43 6.19
CA MET A 117 -2.06 14.91 5.22
C MET A 117 -1.46 15.01 3.81
N PRO A 118 -1.40 13.92 3.04
CA PRO A 118 -0.89 14.00 1.67
C PRO A 118 -1.90 14.68 0.74
N GLU A 119 -1.41 15.54 -0.15
CA GLU A 119 -2.23 16.29 -1.13
C GLU A 119 -2.80 15.41 -2.25
N SER A 120 -2.18 14.25 -2.50
CA SER A 120 -2.62 13.31 -3.54
C SER A 120 -3.77 12.42 -3.09
N ALA A 121 -4.53 11.88 -4.07
CA ALA A 121 -5.65 10.95 -3.85
C ALA A 121 -5.33 9.81 -2.86
N SER A 122 -6.36 9.34 -2.16
CA SER A 122 -6.23 8.31 -1.13
C SER A 122 -6.09 6.90 -1.71
N PHE A 123 -6.67 6.63 -2.88
CA PHE A 123 -6.66 5.29 -3.46
C PHE A 123 -5.60 5.11 -4.57
N PRO A 124 -4.88 3.97 -4.60
CA PRO A 124 -4.63 3.04 -3.50
C PRO A 124 -3.56 3.59 -2.53
N SER A 125 -3.38 2.93 -1.38
CA SER A 125 -2.33 3.29 -0.44
C SER A 125 -0.93 2.95 -0.99
N GLY A 126 -0.18 3.98 -1.41
CA GLY A 126 1.18 3.81 -1.94
C GLY A 126 2.19 3.25 -0.93
N HIS A 127 2.12 3.68 0.34
CA HIS A 127 2.96 3.13 1.41
C HIS A 127 2.72 1.63 1.60
N THR A 128 1.45 1.22 1.61
CA THR A 128 1.09 -0.20 1.74
C THR A 128 1.55 -0.99 0.52
N ALA A 129 1.33 -0.46 -0.69
CA ALA A 129 1.74 -1.10 -1.92
C ALA A 129 3.25 -1.36 -1.96
N SER A 130 4.07 -0.36 -1.64
CA SER A 130 5.53 -0.51 -1.62
C SER A 130 6.01 -1.45 -0.51
N ALA A 131 5.42 -1.40 0.68
CA ALA A 131 5.80 -2.28 1.79
C ALA A 131 5.47 -3.75 1.50
N VAL A 132 4.28 -4.03 0.97
CA VAL A 132 3.85 -5.38 0.58
C VAL A 132 4.64 -5.88 -0.62
N ALA A 133 4.89 -5.03 -1.63
CA ALA A 133 5.72 -5.38 -2.78
C ALA A 133 7.12 -5.83 -2.37
N PHE A 134 7.76 -5.07 -1.49
CA PHE A 134 9.07 -5.42 -0.96
C PHE A 134 9.03 -6.73 -0.18
N ALA A 135 8.10 -6.85 0.78
CA ALA A 135 8.00 -8.02 1.64
C ALA A 135 7.73 -9.30 0.84
N ALA A 136 6.82 -9.26 -0.14
CA ALA A 136 6.49 -10.40 -0.98
C ALA A 136 7.68 -10.80 -1.89
N ALA A 137 8.30 -9.82 -2.57
CA ALA A 137 9.44 -10.12 -3.46
C ALA A 137 10.64 -10.69 -2.68
N VAL A 138 10.99 -10.07 -1.56
CA VAL A 138 12.08 -10.56 -0.69
C VAL A 138 11.71 -11.90 -0.07
N GLY A 139 10.46 -12.09 0.37
CA GLY A 139 9.99 -13.34 0.98
C GLY A 139 10.04 -14.54 0.02
N VAL A 140 9.75 -14.34 -1.26
CA VAL A 140 9.91 -15.40 -2.28
C VAL A 140 11.38 -15.79 -2.44
N VAL A 141 12.29 -14.80 -2.47
CA VAL A 141 13.72 -15.09 -2.61
C VAL A 141 14.29 -15.64 -1.30
N MET A 142 13.88 -15.15 -0.14
CA MET A 142 14.36 -15.52 1.20
C MET A 142 13.18 -15.82 2.15
N PRO A 143 12.64 -17.05 2.13
CA PRO A 143 11.46 -17.43 2.93
C PRO A 143 11.61 -17.20 4.43
N GLY A 144 12.84 -17.33 4.97
CA GLY A 144 13.12 -17.10 6.39
C GLY A 144 12.82 -15.69 6.89
N VAL A 145 12.71 -14.69 6.00
CA VAL A 145 12.33 -13.32 6.36
C VAL A 145 10.92 -12.92 5.90
N ALA A 146 10.16 -13.84 5.29
CA ALA A 146 8.84 -13.55 4.74
C ALA A 146 7.85 -13.13 5.84
N VAL A 147 7.80 -13.86 6.95
CA VAL A 147 6.91 -13.57 8.09
C VAL A 147 7.21 -12.21 8.73
N PRO A 148 8.45 -11.89 9.16
CA PRO A 148 8.72 -10.59 9.79
C PRO A 148 8.53 -9.42 8.82
N LEU A 149 8.89 -9.54 7.54
CA LEU A 149 8.63 -8.49 6.56
C LEU A 149 7.14 -8.33 6.25
N GLY A 150 6.39 -9.43 6.20
CA GLY A 150 4.93 -9.41 6.06
C GLY A 150 4.25 -8.72 7.24
N ALA A 151 4.64 -9.05 8.46
CA ALA A 151 4.15 -8.39 9.68
C ALA A 151 4.46 -6.89 9.69
N LEU A 152 5.66 -6.51 9.27
CA LEU A 152 6.03 -5.09 9.10
C LEU A 152 5.17 -4.39 8.05
N ALA A 153 4.90 -5.04 6.90
CA ALA A 153 4.05 -4.48 5.86
C ALA A 153 2.60 -4.28 6.33
N VAL A 154 2.05 -5.24 7.10
CA VAL A 154 0.74 -5.12 7.74
C VAL A 154 0.74 -3.95 8.74
N ALA A 155 1.78 -3.83 9.57
CA ALA A 155 1.90 -2.73 10.53
C ALA A 155 1.99 -1.36 9.84
N VAL A 156 2.72 -1.27 8.72
CA VAL A 156 2.76 -0.06 7.88
C VAL A 156 1.36 0.26 7.36
N GLY A 157 0.64 -0.71 6.78
CA GLY A 157 -0.72 -0.52 6.29
C GLY A 157 -1.68 -0.04 7.37
N TYR A 158 -1.68 -0.72 8.52
CA TYR A 158 -2.49 -0.34 9.68
C TYR A 158 -2.14 1.08 10.17
N SER A 159 -0.86 1.44 10.24
CA SER A 159 -0.45 2.79 10.66
C SER A 159 -1.06 3.88 9.78
N ARG A 160 -1.36 3.62 8.50
CA ARG A 160 -1.99 4.58 7.59
C ARG A 160 -3.47 4.80 7.91
N VAL A 161 -4.18 3.76 8.32
CA VAL A 161 -5.55 3.88 8.83
C VAL A 161 -5.55 4.60 10.18
N HIS A 162 -4.68 4.15 11.08
CA HIS A 162 -4.52 4.68 12.45
C HIS A 162 -4.23 6.19 12.49
N THR A 163 -3.33 6.65 11.62
CA THR A 163 -2.95 8.06 11.51
C THR A 163 -3.93 8.88 10.67
N GLY A 164 -5.01 8.27 10.19
CA GLY A 164 -6.12 8.97 9.53
C GLY A 164 -5.83 9.47 8.12
N VAL A 165 -4.96 8.80 7.36
CA VAL A 165 -4.62 9.21 5.98
C VAL A 165 -5.22 8.30 4.92
N HIS A 166 -5.69 7.12 5.27
CA HIS A 166 -6.22 6.13 4.35
C HIS A 166 -7.38 5.36 4.99
N TYR A 167 -8.32 4.94 4.18
CA TYR A 167 -9.32 3.97 4.58
C TYR A 167 -8.76 2.53 4.50
N PRO A 168 -9.31 1.56 5.25
CA PRO A 168 -8.96 0.15 5.13
C PRO A 168 -8.97 -0.39 3.69
N GLY A 169 -9.94 0.01 2.86
CA GLY A 169 -10.04 -0.36 1.46
C GLY A 169 -8.86 0.14 0.62
N ASP A 170 -8.31 1.33 0.92
CA ASP A 170 -7.11 1.84 0.25
C ASP A 170 -5.89 0.97 0.57
N VAL A 171 -5.82 0.44 1.80
CA VAL A 171 -4.75 -0.44 2.28
C VAL A 171 -4.86 -1.82 1.63
N VAL A 172 -6.05 -2.42 1.58
CA VAL A 172 -6.28 -3.70 0.90
C VAL A 172 -5.92 -3.60 -0.58
N ALA A 173 -6.39 -2.57 -1.28
CA ALA A 173 -6.03 -2.35 -2.69
C ALA A 173 -4.52 -2.11 -2.88
N GLY A 174 -3.90 -1.39 -1.95
CA GLY A 174 -2.44 -1.23 -1.91
C GLY A 174 -1.73 -2.58 -1.77
N ALA A 175 -2.18 -3.44 -0.87
CA ALA A 175 -1.59 -4.77 -0.68
C ALA A 175 -1.70 -5.64 -1.93
N VAL A 176 -2.87 -5.68 -2.59
CA VAL A 176 -3.06 -6.40 -3.85
C VAL A 176 -2.10 -5.89 -4.93
N LEU A 177 -2.02 -4.57 -5.10
CA LEU A 177 -1.07 -3.94 -6.04
C LEU A 177 0.38 -4.29 -5.69
N GLY A 178 0.71 -4.35 -4.41
CA GLY A 178 2.04 -4.73 -3.93
C GLY A 178 2.41 -6.16 -4.32
N VAL A 179 1.53 -7.13 -4.08
CA VAL A 179 1.74 -8.53 -4.48
C VAL A 179 1.92 -8.66 -5.99
N ALA A 180 1.07 -7.99 -6.78
CA ALA A 180 1.20 -7.98 -8.23
C ALA A 180 2.55 -7.40 -8.69
N SER A 181 2.99 -6.30 -8.06
CA SER A 181 4.27 -5.66 -8.35
C SER A 181 5.48 -6.55 -8.01
N ALA A 182 5.37 -7.33 -6.92
CA ALA A 182 6.38 -8.32 -6.57
C ALA A 182 6.50 -9.42 -7.64
N ALA A 183 5.38 -9.95 -8.13
CA ALA A 183 5.37 -10.95 -9.20
C ALA A 183 6.04 -10.42 -10.47
N VAL A 184 5.69 -9.19 -10.90
CA VAL A 184 6.32 -8.54 -12.06
C VAL A 184 7.82 -8.40 -11.89
N SER A 185 8.27 -7.90 -10.73
CA SER A 185 9.70 -7.72 -10.44
C SER A 185 10.47 -9.05 -10.45
N LEU A 186 9.92 -10.10 -9.83
CA LEU A 186 10.52 -11.43 -9.80
C LEU A 186 10.62 -12.04 -11.20
N THR A 187 9.57 -11.94 -12.01
CA THR A 187 9.56 -12.44 -13.40
C THR A 187 10.58 -11.69 -14.25
N ALA A 188 10.63 -10.36 -14.15
CA ALA A 188 11.59 -9.54 -14.88
C ALA A 188 13.03 -9.89 -14.49
N LEU A 189 13.31 -10.02 -13.19
CA LEU A 189 14.64 -10.38 -12.71
C LEU A 189 15.07 -11.78 -13.19
N ASN A 190 14.16 -12.76 -13.14
CA ASN A 190 14.43 -14.10 -13.65
C ASN A 190 14.75 -14.10 -15.15
N TRP A 191 13.96 -13.37 -15.94
CA TRP A 191 14.16 -13.23 -17.38
C TRP A 191 15.51 -12.59 -17.72
N LEU A 192 15.91 -11.53 -17.00
CA LEU A 192 17.21 -10.89 -17.18
C LEU A 192 18.36 -11.85 -16.88
N THR A 193 18.29 -12.57 -15.75
CA THR A 193 19.34 -13.54 -15.37
C THR A 193 19.40 -14.77 -16.28
N ALA A 194 18.32 -15.08 -17.00
CA ALA A 194 18.30 -16.17 -17.97
C ALA A 194 18.95 -15.79 -19.30
N LYS A 195 18.95 -14.51 -19.66
CA LYS A 195 19.62 -14.00 -20.87
C LYS A 195 21.14 -13.89 -20.73
N GLU A 196 21.63 -13.79 -19.49
CA GLU A 196 23.06 -13.66 -19.19
C GLU A 196 23.78 -15.02 -19.11
N LYS A 197 23.05 -16.14 -19.22
CA LYS A 197 23.57 -17.50 -19.25
C LYS A 197 23.56 -18.04 -20.68
#